data_AF-A0A9K3KXX3-F1
#
_entry.id   AF-A0A9K3KXX3-F1
#
_cell.length_a   1.000
_cell.length_b   1.000
_cell.length_c   1.000
_cell.angle_alpha   90.00
_cell.angle_beta   90.00
_cell.angle_gamma   90.00
#
_symmetry.space_group_name_H-M   'P 1'
#
loop_
_entity.id
_entity.type
_entity.pdbx_description
1 polymer ?
#
loop_
_entity_poly.entity_id
_entity_poly.type
_entity_poly.pdbx_seq_one_letter_code
_entity_poly.pdbx_strand_id
1 'polypeptide(L)'
;MYWDAGNPLDTHEALKPRTSAVNNGASPHRFPNGMLSESRAESVSKNSSLSGVPQREPVPMVNVPSPSHQMPSPYNTTFVGGGATFHTAMTPRSQVLDLKRNDNSFHVIAKLIIDRFEDQLSTHASTITVTAGDRFHLDRVVPAKRGFVEAVQYRLANCPEDSTKPIHLVTRQCRALGLHLDGDQNLLYAPVGTIVNIDWSDGSLHAGVDSVQNARPSDPDDLARQQLLAELREASNLMAESVTPEASKFWRKHVLELQAKLRALHEKSGMENRSIGLGDYDTADRIRNNDRLFASLWENTGYVPPKQEDMMSNISISNTNSIVESRSPSIQQHSRSQKPRQQRQSVAAALSDPGDMELPMVDVVAPADLPGGYQFEAEIDNKHFLATVPAGGVSKGQTFTCHMREMKETDIPVGRWRDGFFDCFRYGFTHPMLLNSLLCPLLALSQVESRLGLDVMGRQASPDTPKEGIWSTRGMMISVLVFWACLNTMIISGFEYKLHNYVSPSPADIISLVLVNGGLIFFAVNATVNTRAFLREKYRIGDDEKKSRARDIVSAIFCMPLSIAQMGRHTTSYTDYQGACCNDTGLAQPQPTETITV
;
A
#
# COMPACT_ATOMS: atom_id res chain seq x y z
N MET A 1 17.64 -35.21 6.20
CA MET A 1 17.01 -35.76 4.98
C MET A 1 17.90 -35.42 3.80
N TYR A 2 18.77 -36.35 3.44
CA TYR A 2 19.65 -36.27 2.27
C TYR A 2 18.90 -36.91 1.09
N TRP A 3 18.81 -36.21 -0.05
CA TRP A 3 18.41 -36.81 -1.31
C TRP A 3 19.68 -37.11 -2.09
N ASP A 4 19.97 -38.40 -2.27
CA ASP A 4 21.08 -38.92 -3.04
C ASP A 4 20.57 -39.40 -4.41
N ALA A 5 21.40 -39.20 -5.44
CA ALA A 5 21.05 -39.34 -6.84
C ALA A 5 21.19 -40.80 -7.31
N GLY A 6 20.15 -41.34 -7.95
CA GLY A 6 20.16 -42.62 -8.65
C GLY A 6 20.28 -42.44 -10.17
N ASN A 7 21.22 -43.18 -10.77
CA ASN A 7 21.63 -43.20 -12.18
C ASN A 7 20.51 -43.43 -13.22
N PRO A 8 20.75 -43.04 -14.49
CA PRO A 8 19.82 -43.23 -15.60
C PRO A 8 19.94 -44.63 -16.22
N LEU A 9 18.81 -45.16 -16.68
CA LEU A 9 18.72 -46.38 -17.48
C LEU A 9 18.57 -46.03 -18.96
N ASP A 10 19.48 -46.57 -19.76
CA ASP A 10 19.47 -46.60 -21.22
C ASP A 10 18.28 -47.40 -21.77
N THR A 11 17.57 -46.82 -22.74
CA THR A 11 16.93 -47.60 -23.81
C THR A 11 17.05 -46.86 -25.13
N HIS A 12 17.93 -47.37 -25.98
CA HIS A 12 17.94 -47.17 -27.42
C HIS A 12 16.65 -47.73 -28.04
N GLU A 13 15.95 -46.94 -28.84
CA GLU A 13 15.22 -47.49 -29.99
C GLU A 13 15.22 -46.51 -31.16
N ALA A 14 15.73 -47.00 -32.28
CA ALA A 14 15.97 -46.27 -33.52
C ALA A 14 14.77 -46.45 -34.46
N LEU A 15 14.29 -45.37 -35.08
CA LEU A 15 13.44 -45.46 -36.27
C LEU A 15 13.78 -44.34 -37.27
N LYS A 16 14.23 -44.79 -38.44
CA LYS A 16 14.60 -44.03 -39.64
C LYS A 16 13.37 -43.39 -40.33
N PRO A 17 13.58 -42.37 -41.19
CA PRO A 17 12.52 -41.59 -41.81
C PRO A 17 11.94 -42.29 -43.05
N ARG A 18 10.65 -42.08 -43.32
CA ARG A 18 9.99 -42.52 -44.55
C ARG A 18 9.41 -41.30 -45.28
N THR A 19 10.08 -40.94 -46.36
CA THR A 19 9.60 -40.03 -47.41
C THR A 19 8.47 -40.68 -48.21
N SER A 20 7.40 -39.96 -48.50
CA SER A 20 6.46 -40.29 -49.59
C SER A 20 5.81 -39.01 -50.08
N ALA A 21 6.18 -38.60 -51.29
CA ALA A 21 5.50 -37.59 -52.08
C ALA A 21 4.28 -38.23 -52.76
N VAL A 22 3.13 -37.53 -52.79
CA VAL A 22 2.10 -37.71 -53.82
C VAL A 22 1.47 -36.36 -54.16
N ASN A 23 1.44 -36.09 -55.46
CA ASN A 23 0.88 -34.98 -56.21
C ASN A 23 -0.65 -34.84 -56.11
N ASN A 24 -1.13 -33.61 -56.33
CA ASN A 24 -2.30 -33.16 -57.11
C ASN A 24 -2.63 -31.72 -56.62
N GLY A 25 -2.79 -30.65 -57.39
CA GLY A 25 -3.09 -30.43 -58.80
C GLY A 25 -4.17 -29.34 -58.89
N ALA A 26 -3.93 -28.29 -59.70
CA ALA A 26 -4.86 -27.26 -60.22
C ALA A 26 -5.00 -25.86 -59.52
N SER A 27 -4.16 -24.93 -60.01
CA SER A 27 -4.30 -23.51 -60.48
C SER A 27 -5.68 -22.79 -60.56
N PRO A 28 -5.75 -21.49 -60.96
CA PRO A 28 -5.02 -20.28 -60.50
C PRO A 28 -5.91 -19.00 -60.44
N HIS A 29 -5.41 -17.89 -59.86
CA HIS A 29 -5.79 -16.53 -60.30
C HIS A 29 -4.60 -15.54 -60.24
N ARG A 30 -4.56 -14.67 -61.25
CA ARG A 30 -3.51 -13.76 -61.75
C ARG A 30 -3.32 -12.48 -60.90
N PHE A 31 -2.04 -12.09 -60.71
CA PHE A 31 -1.31 -10.80 -60.94
C PHE A 31 -1.97 -9.40 -60.67
N PRO A 32 -1.20 -8.28 -60.53
CA PRO A 32 0.23 -8.09 -60.86
C PRO A 32 1.17 -7.32 -59.89
N ASN A 33 2.46 -7.67 -60.04
CA ASN A 33 3.71 -6.89 -60.10
C ASN A 33 3.83 -5.45 -59.56
N GLY A 34 4.94 -5.24 -58.82
CA GLY A 34 5.73 -4.00 -58.76
C GLY A 34 6.96 -4.20 -57.87
N MET A 35 8.11 -4.62 -58.43
CA MET A 35 9.28 -3.75 -58.70
C MET A 35 10.06 -3.31 -57.43
N LEU A 36 11.17 -3.98 -57.11
CA LEU A 36 12.54 -3.45 -57.22
C LEU A 36 13.54 -4.29 -56.41
N SER A 37 14.55 -4.73 -57.14
CA SER A 37 15.83 -5.26 -56.72
C SER A 37 16.68 -4.19 -56.05
N GLU A 38 17.37 -4.52 -54.96
CA GLU A 38 18.78 -4.12 -54.81
C GLU A 38 19.53 -5.01 -53.81
N SER A 39 20.53 -5.68 -54.36
CA SER A 39 21.58 -6.48 -53.76
C SER A 39 22.78 -5.61 -53.34
N ARG A 40 23.40 -5.84 -52.17
CA ARG A 40 24.86 -5.87 -51.89
C ARG A 40 25.12 -6.08 -50.39
N ALA A 41 25.58 -7.27 -49.97
CA ALA A 41 26.97 -7.65 -49.63
C ALA A 41 27.49 -7.14 -48.28
N GLU A 42 27.89 -8.07 -47.41
CA GLU A 42 29.26 -8.28 -46.91
C GLU A 42 29.24 -9.23 -45.70
N SER A 43 29.60 -10.50 -45.93
CA SER A 43 29.92 -11.46 -44.86
C SER A 43 31.43 -11.59 -44.75
N VAL A 44 32.00 -10.91 -43.75
CA VAL A 44 33.41 -11.04 -43.38
C VAL A 44 33.59 -12.27 -42.49
N SER A 45 34.25 -13.29 -43.02
CA SER A 45 34.82 -14.39 -42.24
C SER A 45 36.01 -13.88 -41.44
N LYS A 46 36.07 -14.18 -40.14
CA LYS A 46 37.34 -14.15 -39.38
C LYS A 46 37.54 -15.47 -38.65
N ASN A 47 38.52 -16.21 -39.18
CA ASN A 47 39.30 -17.20 -38.45
C ASN A 47 39.93 -16.53 -37.23
N SER A 48 39.92 -17.22 -36.09
CA SER A 48 40.98 -17.05 -35.09
C SER A 48 41.25 -18.39 -34.42
N SER A 49 42.49 -18.82 -34.60
CA SER A 49 43.14 -19.95 -33.95
C SER A 49 44.02 -19.44 -32.81
N LEU A 50 44.28 -20.33 -31.84
CA LEU A 50 45.42 -20.34 -30.90
C LEU A 50 45.48 -19.30 -29.76
N SER A 51 45.14 -19.77 -28.56
CA SER A 51 45.97 -19.71 -27.32
C SER A 51 45.24 -20.58 -26.27
N GLY A 52 45.83 -21.57 -25.60
CA GLY A 52 47.08 -21.51 -24.84
C GLY A 52 46.73 -21.39 -23.35
N VAL A 53 46.08 -22.41 -22.75
CA VAL A 53 45.72 -22.43 -21.32
C VAL A 53 46.74 -23.30 -20.55
N PRO A 54 47.45 -22.77 -19.54
CA PRO A 54 48.33 -23.59 -18.71
C PRO A 54 47.53 -24.37 -17.66
N GLN A 55 47.87 -25.66 -17.51
CA GLN A 55 47.43 -26.53 -16.43
C GLN A 55 47.86 -25.95 -15.07
N ARG A 56 46.92 -25.86 -14.12
CA ARG A 56 47.20 -25.63 -12.70
C ARG A 56 47.33 -26.97 -11.98
N GLU A 57 48.46 -27.17 -11.32
CA GLU A 57 48.71 -28.25 -10.37
C GLU A 57 47.84 -28.15 -9.10
N PRO A 58 47.56 -29.28 -8.42
CA PRO A 58 46.75 -29.31 -7.21
C PRO A 58 47.56 -28.95 -5.95
N VAL A 59 47.01 -28.05 -5.13
CA VAL A 59 47.53 -27.70 -3.79
C VAL A 59 47.06 -28.73 -2.76
N PRO A 60 47.91 -29.20 -1.82
CA PRO A 60 47.55 -30.22 -0.85
C PRO A 60 46.65 -29.68 0.28
N MET A 61 45.68 -30.51 0.69
CA MET A 61 44.80 -30.23 1.84
C MET A 61 45.56 -30.37 3.16
N VAL A 62 45.44 -29.34 4.00
CA VAL A 62 45.90 -29.33 5.39
C VAL A 62 44.75 -29.79 6.29
N ASN A 63 44.97 -30.89 7.00
CA ASN A 63 44.08 -31.43 8.03
C ASN A 63 44.05 -30.52 9.26
N VAL A 64 42.86 -30.11 9.69
CA VAL A 64 42.61 -29.45 10.99
C VAL A 64 41.68 -30.35 11.82
N PRO A 65 42.03 -30.70 13.07
CA PRO A 65 41.24 -31.63 13.88
C PRO A 65 40.01 -30.97 14.52
N SER A 66 38.92 -31.74 14.58
CA SER A 66 37.65 -31.37 15.22
C SER A 66 37.71 -31.51 16.75
N PRO A 67 37.11 -30.61 17.54
CA PRO A 67 36.91 -30.84 18.96
C PRO A 67 35.55 -31.50 19.23
N SER A 68 35.61 -32.64 19.92
CA SER A 68 34.50 -33.38 20.49
C SER A 68 34.04 -32.74 21.81
N HIS A 69 32.79 -32.29 21.87
CA HIS A 69 32.13 -31.94 23.13
C HIS A 69 31.09 -33.00 23.50
N GLN A 70 31.39 -33.72 24.58
CA GLN A 70 30.50 -34.66 25.26
C GLN A 70 29.38 -33.90 26.00
N MET A 71 28.15 -34.40 25.87
CA MET A 71 27.04 -34.08 26.77
C MET A 71 27.11 -34.95 28.04
N PRO A 72 26.71 -34.43 29.21
CA PRO A 72 26.23 -35.26 30.31
C PRO A 72 24.70 -35.20 30.44
N SER A 73 24.12 -36.40 30.59
CA SER A 73 22.73 -36.70 30.95
C SER A 73 22.53 -36.58 32.49
N PRO A 74 21.28 -36.48 33.00
CA PRO A 74 20.97 -35.77 34.24
C PRO A 74 20.94 -36.65 35.50
N TYR A 75 21.19 -36.03 36.65
CA TYR A 75 20.85 -36.57 37.96
C TYR A 75 19.68 -35.81 38.59
N ASN A 76 18.75 -36.60 39.13
CA ASN A 76 17.66 -36.21 40.02
C ASN A 76 18.13 -35.33 41.18
N THR A 77 17.39 -34.27 41.51
CA THR A 77 17.33 -33.77 42.90
C THR A 77 15.97 -33.19 43.24
N THR A 78 15.48 -33.70 44.36
CA THR A 78 14.22 -33.52 45.08
C THR A 78 14.01 -32.07 45.50
N PHE A 79 12.80 -31.56 45.31
CA PHE A 79 12.38 -30.20 45.67
C PHE A 79 11.75 -30.18 47.07
N VAL A 80 12.30 -29.40 48.00
CA VAL A 80 11.66 -29.02 49.27
C VAL A 80 11.85 -27.52 49.49
N GLY A 81 10.73 -26.78 49.45
CA GLY A 81 10.39 -25.67 50.34
C GLY A 81 11.17 -24.36 50.28
N GLY A 82 10.45 -23.26 50.02
CA GLY A 82 10.88 -21.91 50.41
C GLY A 82 10.33 -20.82 49.50
N GLY A 83 9.31 -20.10 49.97
CA GLY A 83 8.52 -19.18 49.16
C GLY A 83 9.14 -17.80 48.91
N ALA A 84 8.69 -17.18 47.82
CA ALA A 84 8.42 -15.75 47.65
C ALA A 84 7.90 -15.54 46.21
N THR A 85 6.59 -15.67 46.00
CA THR A 85 5.93 -15.41 44.72
C THR A 85 5.65 -13.91 44.55
N PHE A 86 6.42 -13.25 43.68
CA PHE A 86 5.94 -12.04 42.99
C PHE A 86 4.94 -12.47 41.91
N HIS A 87 3.65 -12.32 42.19
CA HIS A 87 2.60 -12.45 41.19
C HIS A 87 2.50 -11.15 40.38
N THR A 88 3.17 -11.09 39.23
CA THR A 88 2.74 -10.23 38.13
C THR A 88 1.91 -11.08 37.16
N ALA A 89 0.68 -11.41 37.58
CA ALA A 89 -0.31 -12.00 36.71
C ALA A 89 -0.98 -10.87 35.92
N MET A 90 -0.57 -10.65 34.67
CA MET A 90 -1.43 -9.97 33.71
C MET A 90 -2.60 -10.91 33.37
N THR A 91 -3.70 -10.79 34.11
CA THR A 91 -4.98 -11.32 33.67
C THR A 91 -5.39 -10.57 32.40
N PRO A 92 -5.80 -11.25 31.31
CA PRO A 92 -6.43 -10.58 30.18
C PRO A 92 -7.76 -10.02 30.69
N ARG A 93 -7.79 -8.74 31.05
CA ARG A 93 -9.05 -8.02 31.24
C ARG A 93 -9.69 -7.93 29.86
N SER A 94 -10.52 -8.92 29.52
CA SER A 94 -11.59 -8.66 28.57
C SER A 94 -12.38 -7.51 29.17
N GLN A 95 -12.27 -6.32 28.57
CA GLN A 95 -13.10 -5.20 28.95
C GLN A 95 -14.52 -5.61 28.58
N VAL A 96 -15.24 -6.17 29.55
CA VAL A 96 -16.67 -6.44 29.43
C VAL A 96 -17.32 -5.08 29.21
N LEU A 97 -17.85 -4.89 28.01
CA LEU A 97 -18.49 -3.66 27.59
C LEU A 97 -19.69 -3.36 28.52
N ASP A 98 -19.62 -2.28 29.30
CA ASP A 98 -20.70 -1.89 30.22
C ASP A 98 -21.85 -1.22 29.46
N LEU A 99 -22.72 -2.04 28.88
CA LEU A 99 -23.90 -1.61 28.12
C LEU A 99 -24.97 -0.93 28.99
N LYS A 100 -24.92 -1.13 30.31
CA LYS A 100 -25.87 -0.55 31.26
C LYS A 100 -25.68 0.95 31.38
N ARG A 101 -24.42 1.41 31.35
CA ARG A 101 -24.05 2.83 31.51
C ARG A 101 -23.61 3.51 30.21
N ASN A 102 -23.29 2.75 29.17
CA ASN A 102 -22.87 3.29 27.88
C ASN A 102 -24.05 3.36 26.89
N ASP A 103 -24.69 4.52 26.81
CA ASP A 103 -25.83 4.77 25.92
C ASP A 103 -25.49 4.56 24.44
N ASN A 104 -24.29 5.00 24.01
CA ASN A 104 -23.88 4.90 22.61
C ASN A 104 -23.70 3.45 22.19
N SER A 105 -22.97 2.65 22.98
CA SER A 105 -22.76 1.23 22.68
C SER A 105 -24.07 0.44 22.72
N PHE A 106 -24.94 0.72 23.69
CA PHE A 106 -26.26 0.10 23.74
C PHE A 106 -27.09 0.45 22.50
N HIS A 107 -27.16 1.73 22.13
CA HIS A 107 -27.95 2.20 21.00
C HIS A 107 -27.51 1.55 19.68
N VAL A 108 -26.20 1.49 19.42
CA VAL A 108 -25.65 0.89 18.19
C VAL A 108 -25.98 -0.60 18.11
N ILE A 109 -25.73 -1.35 19.19
CA ILE A 109 -25.99 -2.80 19.20
C ILE A 109 -27.50 -3.08 19.09
N ALA A 110 -28.32 -2.35 19.86
CA ALA A 110 -29.77 -2.50 19.82
C ALA A 110 -30.33 -2.21 18.42
N LYS A 111 -29.86 -1.15 17.77
CA LYS A 111 -30.29 -0.78 16.42
C LYS A 111 -29.92 -1.84 15.39
N LEU A 112 -28.69 -2.38 15.43
CA LEU A 112 -28.28 -3.47 14.53
C LEU A 112 -29.18 -4.71 14.66
N ILE A 113 -29.59 -5.05 15.89
CA ILE A 113 -30.54 -6.15 16.12
C ILE A 113 -31.91 -5.80 15.54
N ILE A 114 -32.44 -4.60 15.83
CA ILE A 114 -33.75 -4.15 15.36
C ILE A 114 -33.80 -4.14 13.83
N ASP A 115 -32.82 -3.52 13.18
CA ASP A 115 -32.73 -3.42 11.71
C ASP A 115 -32.68 -4.81 11.06
N ARG A 116 -32.01 -5.79 11.71
CA ARG A 116 -31.96 -7.17 11.21
C ARG A 116 -33.33 -7.84 11.17
N PHE A 117 -34.19 -7.55 12.14
CA PHE A 117 -35.53 -8.14 12.23
C PHE A 117 -36.63 -7.23 11.68
N GLU A 118 -36.33 -5.99 11.31
CA GLU A 118 -37.31 -5.01 10.80
C GLU A 118 -38.09 -5.54 9.59
N ASP A 119 -37.41 -6.21 8.66
CA ASP A 119 -38.07 -6.81 7.50
C ASP A 119 -39.11 -7.87 7.92
N GLN A 120 -38.82 -8.66 8.96
CA GLN A 120 -39.77 -9.64 9.50
C GLN A 120 -40.91 -8.95 10.27
N LEU A 121 -40.62 -7.87 10.99
CA LEU A 121 -41.60 -7.05 11.71
C LEU A 121 -42.58 -6.33 10.78
N SER A 122 -42.12 -5.93 9.58
CA SER A 122 -42.93 -5.16 8.61
C SER A 122 -44.15 -5.93 8.07
N THR A 123 -44.13 -7.26 8.15
CA THR A 123 -45.19 -8.12 7.60
C THR A 123 -46.39 -8.30 8.54
N HIS A 124 -46.49 -7.53 9.64
CA HIS A 124 -47.47 -7.72 10.72
C HIS A 124 -47.47 -9.12 11.33
N ALA A 125 -46.39 -9.88 11.14
CA ALA A 125 -46.26 -11.19 11.75
C ALA A 125 -46.16 -11.02 13.28
N SER A 126 -47.07 -11.65 14.01
CA SER A 126 -46.99 -11.74 15.47
C SER A 126 -45.88 -12.71 15.94
N THR A 127 -45.14 -13.30 14.99
CA THR A 127 -44.14 -14.32 15.26
C THR A 127 -42.89 -14.15 14.40
N ILE A 128 -41.72 -14.37 15.00
CA ILE A 128 -40.42 -14.44 14.30
C ILE A 128 -39.92 -15.88 14.35
N THR A 129 -39.49 -16.41 13.21
CA THR A 129 -38.80 -17.71 13.16
C THR A 129 -37.30 -17.47 13.07
N VAL A 130 -36.55 -17.90 14.08
CA VAL A 130 -35.10 -17.66 14.13
C VAL A 130 -34.37 -18.58 13.15
N THR A 131 -33.77 -18.01 12.10
CA THR A 131 -32.97 -18.78 11.15
C THR A 131 -31.53 -19.01 11.65
N ALA A 132 -30.80 -19.93 11.03
CA ALA A 132 -29.38 -20.14 11.34
C ALA A 132 -28.53 -18.88 11.05
N GLY A 133 -28.90 -18.13 10.00
CA GLY A 133 -28.25 -16.86 9.65
C GLY A 133 -28.49 -15.78 10.71
N ASP A 134 -29.70 -15.71 11.25
CA ASP A 134 -30.02 -14.77 12.34
C ASP A 134 -29.23 -15.10 13.60
N ARG A 135 -29.11 -16.39 13.92
CA ARG A 135 -28.32 -16.83 15.07
C ARG A 135 -26.85 -16.42 14.96
N PHE A 136 -26.24 -16.68 13.80
CA PHE A 136 -24.86 -16.29 13.53
C PHE A 136 -24.66 -14.76 13.64
N HIS A 137 -25.62 -13.98 13.12
CA HIS A 137 -25.58 -12.52 13.22
C HIS A 137 -25.67 -12.05 14.68
N LEU A 138 -26.61 -12.59 15.46
CA LEU A 138 -26.79 -12.25 16.88
C LEU A 138 -25.55 -12.61 17.72
N ASP A 139 -24.92 -13.76 17.46
CA ASP A 139 -23.69 -14.17 18.16
C ASP A 139 -22.50 -13.23 17.85
N ARG A 140 -22.48 -12.63 16.65
CA ARG A 140 -21.45 -11.67 16.25
C ARG A 140 -21.69 -10.27 16.81
N VAL A 141 -22.94 -9.81 16.80
CA VAL A 141 -23.30 -8.44 17.23
C VAL A 141 -23.36 -8.30 18.74
N VAL A 142 -23.75 -9.36 19.46
CA VAL A 142 -23.95 -9.34 20.91
C VAL A 142 -22.99 -10.32 21.61
N PRO A 143 -21.71 -9.96 21.78
CA PRO A 143 -20.70 -10.86 22.35
C PRO A 143 -20.98 -11.26 23.81
N ALA A 144 -21.73 -10.42 24.54
CA ALA A 144 -22.15 -10.67 25.93
C ALA A 144 -23.67 -10.58 26.07
N LYS A 145 -24.40 -11.57 25.53
CA LYS A 145 -25.88 -11.62 25.51
C LYS A 145 -26.51 -11.28 26.85
N ARG A 146 -26.01 -11.87 27.94
CA ARG A 146 -26.52 -11.63 29.29
C ARG A 146 -26.39 -10.15 29.70
N GLY A 147 -25.24 -9.54 29.44
CA GLY A 147 -25.01 -8.13 29.72
C GLY A 147 -25.90 -7.21 28.90
N PHE A 148 -26.25 -7.60 27.66
CA PHE A 148 -27.21 -6.87 26.85
C PHE A 148 -28.63 -6.98 27.43
N VAL A 149 -29.09 -8.18 27.82
CA VAL A 149 -30.42 -8.37 28.45
C VAL A 149 -30.55 -7.54 29.74
N GLU A 150 -29.54 -7.60 30.61
CA GLU A 150 -29.50 -6.81 31.84
C GLU A 150 -29.52 -5.29 31.57
N ALA A 151 -28.88 -4.84 30.48
CA ALA A 151 -28.92 -3.45 30.05
C ALA A 151 -30.30 -3.04 29.52
N VAL A 152 -30.98 -3.89 28.72
CA VAL A 152 -32.36 -3.63 28.26
C VAL A 152 -33.30 -3.53 29.45
N GLN A 153 -33.25 -4.50 30.39
CA GLN A 153 -34.08 -4.51 31.59
C GLN A 153 -33.85 -3.26 32.45
N TYR A 154 -32.59 -2.87 32.68
CA TYR A 154 -32.26 -1.66 33.43
C TYR A 154 -32.82 -0.41 32.77
N ARG A 155 -32.72 -0.29 31.44
CA ARG A 155 -33.22 0.88 30.72
C ARG A 155 -34.74 0.93 30.70
N LEU A 156 -35.41 -0.22 30.57
CA LEU A 156 -36.88 -0.29 30.67
C LEU A 156 -37.37 0.19 32.03
N ALA A 157 -36.70 -0.20 33.13
CA ALA A 157 -37.04 0.26 34.47
C ALA A 157 -36.87 1.78 34.67
N ASN A 158 -36.02 2.43 33.87
CA ASN A 158 -35.74 3.86 33.94
C ASN A 158 -36.36 4.67 32.78
N CYS A 159 -37.15 4.05 31.90
CA CYS A 159 -37.72 4.67 30.72
C CYS A 159 -39.14 5.17 31.02
N PRO A 160 -39.39 6.49 31.09
CA PRO A 160 -40.74 7.02 31.24
C PRO A 160 -41.60 6.64 30.02
N GLU A 161 -42.88 6.31 30.22
CA GLU A 161 -43.82 5.88 29.16
C GLU A 161 -44.08 6.97 28.09
N ASP A 162 -43.93 8.25 28.44
CA ASP A 162 -44.15 9.36 27.50
C ASP A 162 -42.85 9.89 26.86
N SER A 163 -41.71 9.25 27.12
CA SER A 163 -40.44 9.81 26.66
C SER A 163 -40.18 9.60 25.16
N THR A 164 -39.92 10.71 24.46
CA THR A 164 -39.58 10.75 23.03
C THR A 164 -38.07 10.65 22.76
N LYS A 165 -37.25 10.41 23.79
CA LYS A 165 -35.80 10.30 23.60
C LYS A 165 -35.48 9.09 22.70
N PRO A 166 -34.58 9.21 21.71
CA PRO A 166 -34.24 8.12 20.80
C PRO A 166 -33.84 6.81 21.50
N ILE A 167 -33.09 6.93 22.61
CA ILE A 167 -32.67 5.76 23.41
C ILE A 167 -33.86 5.02 24.05
N HIS A 168 -34.90 5.74 24.45
CA HIS A 168 -36.11 5.17 25.04
C HIS A 168 -36.97 4.48 23.98
N LEU A 169 -37.07 5.06 22.77
CA LEU A 169 -37.75 4.43 21.63
C LEU A 169 -37.08 3.09 21.26
N VAL A 170 -35.75 3.08 21.11
CA VAL A 170 -34.98 1.86 20.84
C VAL A 170 -35.13 0.84 21.97
N THR A 171 -35.15 1.28 23.22
CA THR A 171 -35.35 0.39 24.38
C THR A 171 -36.73 -0.29 24.34
N ARG A 172 -37.79 0.42 23.93
CA ARG A 172 -39.14 -0.16 23.76
C ARG A 172 -39.21 -1.11 22.55
N GLN A 173 -38.51 -0.81 21.47
CA GLN A 173 -38.37 -1.75 20.35
C GLN A 173 -37.68 -3.05 20.78
N CYS A 174 -36.65 -2.96 21.63
CA CYS A 174 -36.05 -4.15 22.26
C CYS A 174 -37.03 -4.91 23.16
N ARG A 175 -37.94 -4.21 23.87
CA ARG A 175 -39.01 -4.84 24.66
C ARG A 175 -39.94 -5.64 23.76
N ALA A 176 -40.42 -5.03 22.67
CA ALA A 176 -41.32 -5.66 21.72
C ALA A 176 -40.72 -6.94 21.12
N LEU A 177 -39.43 -6.91 20.76
CA LEU A 177 -38.68 -8.08 20.29
C LEU A 177 -38.39 -9.16 21.36
N GLY A 178 -38.86 -8.98 22.60
CA GLY A 178 -38.62 -9.93 23.68
C GLY A 178 -37.16 -9.98 24.17
N LEU A 179 -36.32 -8.99 23.83
CA LEU A 179 -34.89 -8.98 24.18
C LEU A 179 -34.62 -8.76 25.68
N HIS A 180 -35.66 -8.39 26.43
CA HIS A 180 -35.63 -8.19 27.88
C HIS A 180 -35.97 -9.46 28.67
N LEU A 181 -36.49 -10.50 28.00
CA LEU A 181 -36.90 -11.76 28.65
C LEU A 181 -35.67 -12.63 28.94
N ASP A 182 -35.81 -13.60 29.84
CA ASP A 182 -34.77 -14.61 30.09
C ASP A 182 -35.11 -15.93 29.39
N GLY A 183 -34.08 -16.71 29.05
CA GLY A 183 -34.22 -18.04 28.44
C GLY A 183 -34.74 -18.02 26.99
N ASP A 184 -35.38 -19.11 26.57
CA ASP A 184 -35.73 -19.37 25.16
C ASP A 184 -36.81 -18.45 24.58
N GLN A 185 -37.51 -17.69 25.43
CA GLN A 185 -38.46 -16.64 25.00
C GLN A 185 -37.74 -15.39 24.48
N ASN A 186 -36.46 -15.23 24.80
CA ASN A 186 -35.65 -14.14 24.28
C ASN A 186 -35.01 -14.55 22.96
N LEU A 187 -35.19 -13.70 21.95
CA LEU A 187 -34.65 -13.87 20.60
C LEU A 187 -33.14 -14.14 20.58
N LEU A 188 -32.38 -13.62 21.55
CA LEU A 188 -30.95 -13.86 21.69
C LEU A 188 -30.60 -15.31 22.07
N TYR A 189 -31.49 -16.00 22.76
CA TYR A 189 -31.26 -17.35 23.27
C TYR A 189 -32.05 -18.42 22.50
N ALA A 190 -33.16 -18.04 21.87
CA ALA A 190 -34.01 -18.92 21.07
C ALA A 190 -33.20 -19.81 20.11
N PRO A 191 -33.41 -21.15 20.14
CA PRO A 191 -32.76 -22.06 19.21
C PRO A 191 -33.25 -21.83 17.77
N VAL A 192 -32.43 -22.20 16.78
CA VAL A 192 -32.79 -22.12 15.37
C VAL A 192 -34.05 -22.93 15.10
N GLY A 193 -35.01 -22.33 14.38
CA GLY A 193 -36.33 -22.90 14.09
C GLY A 193 -37.39 -22.61 15.15
N THR A 194 -37.02 -21.96 16.27
CA THR A 194 -38.00 -21.53 17.28
C THR A 194 -38.82 -20.36 16.77
N ILE A 195 -40.13 -20.45 16.98
CA ILE A 195 -41.09 -19.39 16.71
C ILE A 195 -41.21 -18.56 17.99
N VAL A 196 -40.71 -17.34 17.97
CA VAL A 196 -40.81 -16.39 19.09
C VAL A 196 -42.04 -15.52 18.86
N ASN A 197 -42.96 -15.50 19.83
CA ASN A 197 -44.14 -14.63 19.78
C ASN A 197 -43.73 -13.21 20.17
N ILE A 198 -44.11 -12.24 19.34
CA ILE A 198 -43.85 -10.82 19.56
C ILE A 198 -45.12 -10.20 20.15
N ASP A 199 -44.99 -9.62 21.33
CA ASP A 199 -46.10 -8.91 21.95
C ASP A 199 -46.18 -7.48 21.41
N TRP A 200 -47.14 -7.26 20.51
CA TRP A 200 -47.44 -5.98 19.88
C TRP A 200 -48.44 -5.13 20.67
N SER A 201 -48.95 -5.63 21.80
CA SER A 201 -50.09 -5.04 22.51
C SER A 201 -49.84 -3.64 23.07
N ASP A 202 -48.58 -3.20 23.16
CA ASP A 202 -48.21 -1.92 23.79
C ASP A 202 -48.39 -0.69 22.87
N GLY A 203 -48.83 -0.85 21.61
CA GLY A 203 -49.17 0.25 20.69
C GLY A 203 -48.04 1.22 20.32
N SER A 204 -46.86 1.11 20.96
CA SER A 204 -45.78 2.10 20.88
C SER A 204 -44.93 2.00 19.62
N LEU A 205 -45.09 0.94 18.82
CA LEU A 205 -44.28 0.72 17.62
C LEU A 205 -44.87 1.39 16.37
N HIS A 206 -46.20 1.50 16.26
CA HIS A 206 -46.82 2.17 15.11
C HIS A 206 -46.50 3.67 15.03
N ALA A 207 -46.44 4.36 16.17
CA ALA A 207 -46.04 5.77 16.21
C ALA A 207 -44.58 6.01 15.80
N GLY A 208 -43.70 5.00 15.99
CA GLY A 208 -42.29 5.07 15.59
C GLY A 208 -42.08 4.70 14.12
N VAL A 209 -42.70 3.60 13.66
CA VAL A 209 -42.50 3.06 12.30
C VAL A 209 -43.08 4.00 11.24
N ASP A 210 -44.23 4.62 11.46
CA ASP A 210 -44.78 5.59 10.50
C ASP A 210 -43.99 6.91 10.47
N SER A 211 -43.35 7.30 11.58
CA SER A 211 -42.47 8.47 11.63
C SER A 211 -41.09 8.22 10.99
N VAL A 212 -40.64 6.96 10.97
CA VAL A 212 -39.35 6.54 10.39
C VAL A 212 -39.48 6.11 8.93
N GLN A 213 -40.59 5.49 8.53
CA GLN A 213 -40.89 5.15 7.13
C GLN A 213 -41.21 6.39 6.29
N ASN A 214 -41.86 7.42 6.87
CA ASN A 214 -42.00 8.73 6.22
C ASN A 214 -40.69 9.54 6.20
N ALA A 215 -39.65 9.08 6.90
CA ALA A 215 -38.30 9.66 6.87
C ALA A 215 -37.30 8.83 6.05
N ARG A 216 -37.74 7.73 5.43
CA ARG A 216 -36.88 6.89 4.58
C ARG A 216 -36.63 7.67 3.29
N PRO A 217 -35.38 8.10 3.01
CA PRO A 217 -35.08 8.83 1.78
C PRO A 217 -35.37 7.90 0.59
N SER A 218 -36.40 8.21 -0.19
CA SER A 218 -36.75 7.46 -1.40
C SER A 218 -35.77 7.73 -2.55
N ASP A 219 -35.00 8.82 -2.44
CA ASP A 219 -34.03 9.27 -3.42
C ASP A 219 -32.59 9.03 -2.91
N PRO A 220 -31.69 8.41 -3.71
CA PRO A 220 -30.26 8.33 -3.37
C PRO A 220 -29.63 9.69 -3.01
N ASP A 221 -30.11 10.80 -3.56
CA ASP A 221 -29.61 12.14 -3.22
C ASP A 221 -30.01 12.57 -1.80
N ASP A 222 -31.15 12.11 -1.28
CA ASP A 222 -31.55 12.34 0.11
C ASP A 222 -30.73 11.51 1.10
N LEU A 223 -30.34 10.28 0.74
CA LEU A 223 -29.44 9.46 1.54
C LEU A 223 -28.03 10.08 1.61
N ALA A 224 -27.52 10.54 0.46
CA ALA A 224 -26.25 11.26 0.39
C ALA A 224 -26.28 12.54 1.23
N ARG A 225 -27.41 13.27 1.23
CA ARG A 225 -27.59 14.45 2.07
C ARG A 225 -27.61 14.11 3.56
N GLN A 226 -28.32 13.06 3.96
CA GLN A 226 -28.35 12.60 5.36
C GLN A 226 -26.96 12.19 5.84
N GLN A 227 -26.20 11.47 5.02
CA GLN A 227 -24.83 11.07 5.34
C GLN A 227 -23.91 12.29 5.50
N LEU A 228 -23.94 13.24 4.56
CA LEU A 228 -23.13 14.47 4.65
C LEU A 228 -23.49 15.31 5.89
N LEU A 229 -24.76 15.38 6.27
CA LEU A 229 -25.18 16.07 7.49
C LEU A 229 -24.70 15.36 8.76
N ALA A 230 -24.66 14.03 8.77
CA ALA A 230 -24.11 13.25 9.88
C ALA A 230 -22.59 13.48 10.01
N GLU A 231 -21.85 13.34 8.91
CA GLU A 231 -20.40 13.60 8.87
C GLU A 231 -20.07 15.04 9.27
N LEU A 232 -20.89 16.01 8.84
CA LEU A 232 -20.70 17.41 9.20
C LEU A 232 -20.86 17.67 10.70
N ARG A 233 -21.86 17.04 11.34
CA ARG A 233 -22.05 17.15 12.80
C ARG A 233 -20.88 16.53 13.56
N GLU A 234 -20.43 15.35 13.13
CA GLU A 234 -19.29 14.67 13.74
C GLU A 234 -18.01 15.49 13.59
N ALA A 235 -17.69 15.97 12.39
CA ALA A 235 -16.54 16.83 12.13
C ALA A 235 -16.61 18.14 12.91
N SER A 236 -17.81 18.72 13.08
CA SER A 236 -17.98 19.93 13.90
C SER A 236 -17.74 19.68 15.39
N ASN A 237 -18.16 18.52 15.92
CA ASN A 237 -17.89 18.14 17.30
C ASN A 237 -16.39 17.89 17.50
N LEU A 238 -15.74 17.16 16.58
CA LEU A 238 -14.30 16.91 16.63
C LEU A 238 -13.47 18.20 16.50
N MET A 239 -13.95 19.18 15.74
CA MET A 239 -13.36 20.51 15.69
C MET A 239 -13.45 21.23 17.05
N ALA A 240 -14.58 21.14 17.74
CA ALA A 240 -14.77 21.78 19.05
C ALA A 240 -13.95 21.10 20.16
N GLU A 241 -13.77 19.78 20.08
CA GLU A 241 -12.98 18.99 21.04
C GLU A 241 -11.47 19.03 20.76
N SER A 242 -11.05 19.54 19.60
CA SER A 242 -9.64 19.56 19.23
C SER A 242 -8.81 20.52 20.08
N VAL A 243 -7.82 19.98 20.79
CA VAL A 243 -6.94 20.75 21.70
C VAL A 243 -5.75 21.36 20.95
N THR A 244 -5.34 20.75 19.83
CA THR A 244 -4.20 21.23 19.04
C THR A 244 -4.65 22.14 17.88
N PRO A 245 -3.92 23.23 17.59
CA PRO A 245 -4.29 24.15 16.54
C PRO A 245 -4.25 23.51 15.15
N GLU A 246 -3.38 22.52 14.92
CA GLU A 246 -3.29 21.77 13.68
C GLU A 246 -4.53 20.91 13.45
N ALA A 247 -5.02 20.22 14.49
CA ALA A 247 -6.23 19.42 14.41
C ALA A 247 -7.48 20.30 14.20
N SER A 248 -7.59 21.43 14.88
CA SER A 248 -8.69 22.39 14.64
C SER A 248 -8.66 22.93 13.20
N LYS A 249 -7.47 23.26 12.68
CA LYS A 249 -7.30 23.70 11.28
C LYS A 249 -7.71 22.61 10.28
N PHE A 250 -7.34 21.36 10.52
CA PHE A 250 -7.75 20.22 9.70
C PHE A 250 -9.27 20.06 9.68
N TRP A 251 -9.90 19.98 10.86
CA TRP A 251 -11.36 19.80 10.96
C TRP A 251 -12.14 20.98 10.38
N ARG A 252 -11.64 22.21 10.55
CA ARG A 252 -12.22 23.39 9.92
C ARG A 252 -12.24 23.28 8.39
N LYS A 253 -11.13 22.85 7.79
CA LYS A 253 -11.05 22.62 6.35
C LYS A 253 -12.06 21.56 5.91
N HIS A 254 -12.14 20.47 6.67
CA HIS A 254 -13.06 19.37 6.35
C HIS A 254 -14.54 19.78 6.45
N VAL A 255 -14.91 20.56 7.47
CA VAL A 255 -16.26 21.13 7.62
C VAL A 255 -16.63 22.02 6.42
N LEU A 256 -15.71 22.85 5.93
CA LEU A 256 -15.93 23.67 4.74
C LEU A 256 -16.12 22.82 3.46
N GLU A 257 -15.34 21.75 3.30
CA GLU A 257 -15.49 20.81 2.17
C GLU A 257 -16.85 20.09 2.20
N LEU A 258 -17.30 19.63 3.36
CA LEU A 258 -18.61 18.99 3.54
C LEU A 258 -19.75 19.98 3.26
N GLN A 259 -19.62 21.24 3.69
CA GLN A 259 -20.60 22.29 3.37
C GLN A 259 -20.67 22.57 1.86
N ALA A 260 -19.52 22.63 1.18
CA ALA A 260 -19.48 22.81 -0.28
C ALA A 260 -20.17 21.65 -1.01
N LYS A 261 -19.93 20.40 -0.59
CA LYS A 261 -20.61 19.22 -1.14
C LYS A 261 -22.12 19.26 -0.91
N LEU A 262 -22.57 19.69 0.27
CA LEU A 262 -24.00 19.80 0.57
C LEU A 262 -24.69 20.86 -0.32
N ARG A 263 -24.03 22.00 -0.57
CA ARG A 263 -24.53 23.03 -1.51
C ARG A 263 -24.63 22.50 -2.94
N ALA A 264 -23.61 21.80 -3.42
CA ALA A 264 -23.62 21.21 -4.76
C ALA A 264 -24.77 20.21 -4.95
N LEU A 265 -25.07 19.40 -3.92
CA LEU A 265 -26.23 18.49 -3.90
C LEU A 265 -27.58 19.23 -3.96
N HIS A 266 -27.72 20.38 -3.29
CA HIS A 266 -28.92 21.21 -3.41
C HIS A 266 -29.08 21.84 -4.79
N GLU A 267 -28.00 22.34 -5.38
CA GLU A 267 -28.03 22.91 -6.72
C GLU A 267 -28.44 21.86 -7.77
N LYS A 268 -27.91 20.65 -7.66
CA LYS A 268 -28.27 19.52 -8.53
C LYS A 268 -29.76 19.18 -8.46
N SER A 269 -30.31 19.04 -7.25
CA SER A 269 -31.73 18.75 -7.03
C SER A 269 -32.64 19.87 -7.54
N GLY A 270 -32.20 21.13 -7.43
CA GLY A 270 -32.92 22.29 -7.98
C GLY A 270 -32.96 22.30 -9.52
N MET A 271 -31.90 21.87 -10.19
CA MET A 271 -31.86 21.78 -11.65
C MET A 271 -32.78 20.70 -12.20
N GLU A 272 -32.85 19.53 -11.57
CA GLU A 272 -33.75 18.45 -11.97
C GLU A 272 -35.22 18.86 -11.80
N ASN A 273 -35.58 19.52 -10.69
CA ASN A 273 -36.95 20.00 -10.48
C ASN A 273 -37.38 21.11 -11.47
N ARG A 274 -36.45 21.97 -11.90
CA ARG A 274 -36.73 22.99 -12.94
C ARG A 274 -37.05 22.40 -14.30
N SER A 275 -36.55 21.20 -14.61
CA SER A 275 -36.88 20.51 -15.87
C SER A 275 -38.33 19.98 -15.92
N ILE A 276 -39.00 19.86 -14.77
CA ILE A 276 -40.35 19.27 -14.65
C ILE A 276 -41.45 20.35 -14.54
N GLY A 277 -41.09 21.64 -14.50
CA GLY A 277 -42.06 22.75 -14.56
C GLY A 277 -42.95 22.90 -13.31
N LEU A 278 -42.62 22.24 -12.19
CA LEU A 278 -43.23 22.52 -10.88
C LEU A 278 -42.61 23.78 -10.27
N GLY A 279 -43.46 24.68 -9.76
CA GLY A 279 -43.13 26.08 -9.43
C GLY A 279 -42.00 26.29 -8.41
N ASP A 280 -41.21 27.35 -8.66
CA ASP A 280 -39.93 27.75 -8.04
C ASP A 280 -40.02 28.21 -6.56
N TYR A 281 -41.17 28.08 -5.89
CA TYR A 281 -41.38 28.65 -4.53
C TYR A 281 -40.79 27.79 -3.40
N ASP A 282 -40.71 26.46 -3.53
CA ASP A 282 -40.30 25.57 -2.42
C ASP A 282 -38.77 25.49 -2.22
N THR A 283 -37.99 25.69 -3.29
CA THR A 283 -36.52 25.60 -3.24
C THR A 283 -35.88 26.75 -2.45
N ALA A 284 -36.40 27.96 -2.57
CA ALA A 284 -35.86 29.15 -1.89
C ALA A 284 -36.06 29.09 -0.36
N ASP A 285 -37.20 28.58 0.08
CA ASP A 285 -37.49 28.42 1.52
C ASP A 285 -36.68 27.27 2.14
N ARG A 286 -36.42 26.19 1.39
CA ARG A 286 -35.49 25.13 1.81
C ARG A 286 -34.05 25.63 1.97
N ILE A 287 -33.55 26.48 1.07
CA ILE A 287 -32.21 27.10 1.19
C ILE A 287 -32.15 27.98 2.44
N ARG A 288 -33.14 28.86 2.64
CA ARG A 288 -33.19 29.74 3.83
C ARG A 288 -33.28 28.96 5.14
N ASN A 289 -34.02 27.85 5.18
CA ASN A 289 -34.12 27.01 6.37
C ASN A 289 -32.78 26.32 6.69
N ASN A 290 -32.04 25.88 5.68
CA ASN A 290 -30.71 25.30 5.88
C ASN A 290 -29.69 26.36 6.35
N ASP A 291 -29.72 27.57 5.80
CA ASP A 291 -28.86 28.66 6.25
C ASP A 291 -29.14 29.07 7.71
N ARG A 292 -30.41 29.04 8.14
CA ARG A 292 -30.79 29.21 9.56
C ARG A 292 -30.27 28.08 10.45
N LEU A 293 -30.34 26.85 9.95
CA LEU A 293 -29.84 25.67 10.66
C LEU A 293 -28.31 25.76 10.84
N PHE A 294 -27.59 26.20 9.81
CA PHE A 294 -26.16 26.50 9.90
C PHE A 294 -25.85 27.64 10.87
N ALA A 295 -26.58 28.74 10.80
CA ALA A 295 -26.41 29.85 11.73
C ALA A 295 -26.58 29.40 13.20
N SER A 296 -27.57 28.56 13.49
CA SER A 296 -27.78 28.01 14.84
C SER A 296 -26.68 27.04 15.30
N LEU A 297 -26.09 26.28 14.37
CA LEU A 297 -24.95 25.39 14.63
C LEU A 297 -23.69 26.19 14.99
N TRP A 298 -23.47 27.32 14.33
CA TRP A 298 -22.34 28.20 14.59
C TRP A 298 -22.49 28.99 15.89
N GLU A 299 -23.71 29.44 16.20
CA GLU A 299 -24.02 30.14 17.45
C GLU A 299 -23.80 29.25 18.68
N ASN A 300 -24.13 27.95 18.58
CA ASN A 300 -23.89 26.99 19.65
C ASN A 300 -22.42 26.56 19.81
N THR A 301 -21.58 26.75 18.79
CA THR A 301 -20.15 26.38 18.84
C THR A 301 -19.24 27.56 19.17
N GLY A 302 -19.80 28.77 19.35
CA GLY A 302 -19.04 30.00 19.66
C GLY A 302 -18.14 30.47 18.52
N TYR A 303 -18.32 29.94 17.31
CA TYR A 303 -17.49 30.26 16.15
C TYR A 303 -18.17 31.30 15.25
N VAL A 304 -17.49 32.43 15.04
CA VAL A 304 -17.90 33.45 14.08
C VAL A 304 -17.07 33.28 12.80
N PRO A 305 -17.67 32.90 11.65
CA PRO A 305 -16.92 32.75 10.42
C PRO A 305 -16.38 34.12 9.92
N PRO A 306 -15.15 34.17 9.37
CA PRO A 306 -14.62 35.39 8.76
C PRO A 306 -15.43 35.76 7.51
N LYS A 307 -15.55 37.06 7.23
CA LYS A 307 -16.31 37.58 6.08
C LYS A 307 -15.72 37.05 4.76
N GLN A 308 -16.60 36.56 3.90
CA GLN A 308 -16.28 35.80 2.69
C GLN A 308 -15.54 36.61 1.60
N GLU A 309 -15.47 37.94 1.72
CA GLU A 309 -14.80 38.84 0.77
C GLU A 309 -13.27 38.77 0.85
N ASP A 310 -12.69 38.37 1.99
CA ASP A 310 -11.23 38.36 2.17
C ASP A 310 -10.54 37.11 1.60
N MET A 311 -11.28 36.04 1.26
CA MET A 311 -10.69 34.76 0.84
C MET A 311 -10.71 34.51 -0.68
N MET A 312 -11.55 35.21 -1.45
CA MET A 312 -11.64 35.00 -2.90
C MET A 312 -10.59 35.78 -3.73
N SER A 313 -9.82 36.69 -3.13
CA SER A 313 -8.82 37.51 -3.83
C SER A 313 -7.47 36.81 -4.08
N ASN A 314 -7.19 35.67 -3.44
CA ASN A 314 -5.87 35.02 -3.50
C ASN A 314 -5.74 33.83 -4.47
N ILE A 315 -6.78 33.48 -5.22
CA ILE A 315 -6.77 32.28 -6.10
C ILE A 315 -6.62 32.63 -7.60
N SER A 316 -6.74 33.90 -7.99
CA SER A 316 -6.55 34.34 -9.38
C SER A 316 -5.33 35.25 -9.53
N ILE A 317 -4.13 34.68 -9.67
CA ILE A 317 -2.98 35.16 -10.48
C ILE A 317 -1.91 34.08 -10.38
N SER A 318 -1.74 33.24 -11.42
CA SER A 318 -0.50 32.53 -11.80
C SER A 318 -0.76 31.64 -13.02
N ASN A 319 -0.82 32.23 -14.22
CA ASN A 319 -0.35 31.58 -15.46
C ASN A 319 -0.46 32.55 -16.64
N THR A 320 0.68 33.05 -17.12
CA THR A 320 1.05 33.15 -18.56
C THR A 320 2.37 33.89 -18.78
N ASN A 321 3.25 33.22 -19.56
CA ASN A 321 4.30 33.74 -20.46
C ASN A 321 5.57 34.39 -19.90
N SER A 322 6.73 33.77 -20.21
CA SER A 322 7.77 34.39 -21.05
C SER A 322 8.88 33.40 -21.42
N ILE A 323 9.02 33.06 -22.71
CA ILE A 323 10.26 32.60 -23.33
C ILE A 323 10.61 33.64 -24.40
N VAL A 324 11.66 34.43 -24.16
CA VAL A 324 12.34 35.23 -25.18
C VAL A 324 13.85 35.07 -25.02
N GLU A 325 14.43 34.67 -26.13
CA GLU A 325 15.82 34.57 -26.56
C GLU A 325 16.65 35.84 -26.35
N SER A 326 17.92 35.73 -25.92
CA SER A 326 19.03 36.59 -26.39
C SER A 326 20.42 36.26 -25.81
N ARG A 327 21.32 35.88 -26.73
CA ARG A 327 22.69 36.36 -26.99
C ARG A 327 23.68 36.67 -25.84
N SER A 328 24.82 35.98 -25.93
CA SER A 328 26.16 36.33 -25.42
C SER A 328 26.62 37.74 -25.87
N PRO A 329 27.62 38.32 -25.17
CA PRO A 329 28.97 38.27 -25.76
C PRO A 329 30.13 38.08 -24.77
N SER A 330 31.20 37.57 -25.38
CA SER A 330 32.61 37.45 -24.95
C SER A 330 33.28 38.74 -24.50
N ILE A 331 34.11 38.68 -23.44
CA ILE A 331 35.24 39.60 -23.20
C ILE A 331 36.46 38.81 -22.70
N GLN A 332 37.57 38.94 -23.44
CA GLN A 332 38.94 38.59 -23.04
C GLN A 332 39.55 39.69 -22.15
N GLN A 333 40.42 39.32 -21.19
CA GLN A 333 41.75 39.93 -20.90
C GLN A 333 42.29 39.41 -19.55
N HIS A 334 43.38 38.65 -19.55
CA HIS A 334 44.73 39.07 -19.13
C HIS A 334 44.87 39.54 -17.67
N SER A 335 45.59 38.78 -16.83
CA SER A 335 46.89 39.22 -16.25
C SER A 335 47.58 38.14 -15.39
N ARG A 336 48.88 37.97 -15.66
CA ARG A 336 49.90 37.34 -14.83
C ARG A 336 50.05 38.11 -13.49
N SER A 337 50.34 37.41 -12.40
CA SER A 337 51.40 37.84 -11.47
C SER A 337 51.90 36.69 -10.59
N GLN A 338 53.20 36.74 -10.28
CA GLN A 338 54.00 35.72 -9.63
C GLN A 338 54.06 35.92 -8.10
N LYS A 339 54.24 34.79 -7.37
CA LYS A 339 54.94 34.49 -6.09
C LYS A 339 55.59 35.65 -5.28
N PRO A 340 55.73 35.56 -3.92
CA PRO A 340 56.43 34.44 -3.28
C PRO A 340 56.01 34.00 -1.84
N ARG A 341 56.18 32.68 -1.62
CA ARG A 341 56.81 31.97 -0.50
C ARG A 341 57.15 32.80 0.78
N GLN A 342 56.48 32.51 1.88
CA GLN A 342 57.06 32.63 3.22
C GLN A 342 56.73 31.41 4.08
N GLN A 343 57.80 30.95 4.73
CA GLN A 343 58.00 29.71 5.43
C GLN A 343 57.92 30.02 6.92
N ARG A 344 57.06 29.34 7.68
CA ARG A 344 57.19 29.28 9.14
C ARG A 344 56.74 27.92 9.66
N GLN A 345 57.74 27.10 9.97
CA GLN A 345 57.64 25.93 10.82
C GLN A 345 57.35 26.39 12.26
N SER A 346 56.44 25.69 12.93
CA SER A 346 56.49 25.49 14.38
C SER A 346 55.96 24.10 14.70
N VAL A 347 56.73 23.42 15.52
CA VAL A 347 56.68 22.00 15.89
C VAL A 347 56.06 21.89 17.28
N ALA A 348 55.06 21.01 17.47
CA ALA A 348 54.68 20.31 18.71
C ALA A 348 53.46 19.41 18.38
N ALA A 349 53.57 18.10 18.20
CA ALA A 349 53.65 17.02 19.22
C ALA A 349 52.46 17.02 20.20
N ALA A 350 51.75 15.95 20.51
CA ALA A 350 51.64 14.58 20.03
C ALA A 350 50.43 13.96 20.76
N LEU A 351 49.49 13.34 20.03
CA LEU A 351 48.53 12.35 20.53
C LEU A 351 47.99 11.62 19.29
N SER A 352 48.80 10.72 18.77
CA SER A 352 48.49 9.91 17.59
C SER A 352 47.56 8.76 18.00
N ASP A 353 46.29 8.92 17.67
CA ASP A 353 45.28 7.87 17.66
C ASP A 353 45.65 6.83 16.57
N PRO A 354 45.57 5.51 16.82
CA PRO A 354 46.07 4.53 15.87
C PRO A 354 45.01 4.30 14.80
N GLY A 355 45.12 5.02 13.67
CA GLY A 355 44.42 4.65 12.44
C GLY A 355 43.91 5.77 11.55
N ASP A 356 44.40 7.02 11.65
CA ASP A 356 44.10 8.07 10.67
C ASP A 356 44.71 7.69 9.30
N MET A 357 43.96 6.90 8.51
CA MET A 357 44.18 6.84 7.08
C MET A 357 43.87 8.23 6.54
N GLU A 358 44.92 8.97 6.22
CA GLU A 358 44.88 10.31 5.63
C GLU A 358 44.03 10.26 4.36
N LEU A 359 42.75 10.62 4.48
CA LEU A 359 41.80 10.57 3.37
C LEU A 359 42.24 11.60 2.32
N PRO A 360 42.32 11.22 1.02
CA PRO A 360 42.75 12.13 -0.02
C PRO A 360 41.86 13.38 -0.04
N MET A 361 42.49 14.55 -0.09
CA MET A 361 41.81 15.84 -0.15
C MET A 361 41.61 16.24 -1.61
N VAL A 362 40.43 16.75 -1.95
CA VAL A 362 40.09 17.22 -3.30
C VAL A 362 39.53 18.63 -3.22
N ASP A 363 39.94 19.47 -4.16
CA ASP A 363 39.42 20.81 -4.35
C ASP A 363 38.13 20.76 -5.18
N VAL A 364 37.02 21.20 -4.60
CA VAL A 364 35.68 21.17 -5.21
C VAL A 364 35.19 22.59 -5.40
N VAL A 365 34.61 22.88 -6.57
CA VAL A 365 34.00 24.19 -6.86
C VAL A 365 32.53 24.14 -6.47
N ALA A 366 32.10 25.03 -5.58
CA ALA A 366 30.72 25.07 -5.10
C ALA A 366 29.74 25.48 -6.23
N PRO A 367 28.68 24.70 -6.51
CA PRO A 367 27.72 25.02 -7.58
C PRO A 367 26.77 26.18 -7.22
N ALA A 368 26.63 26.46 -5.92
CA ALA A 368 25.77 27.50 -5.34
C ALA A 368 26.40 28.01 -4.03
N ASP A 369 25.78 29.02 -3.42
CA ASP A 369 26.09 29.40 -2.03
C ASP A 369 25.56 28.30 -1.11
N LEU A 370 26.42 27.66 -0.34
CA LEU A 370 26.09 26.50 0.51
C LEU A 370 26.49 26.76 1.96
N PRO A 371 25.62 26.44 2.94
CA PRO A 371 25.93 26.60 4.35
C PRO A 371 26.97 25.57 4.82
N GLY A 372 27.67 25.90 5.90
CA GLY A 372 28.68 25.01 6.46
C GLY A 372 28.10 23.69 6.95
N GLY A 373 28.81 22.59 6.70
CA GLY A 373 28.37 21.23 7.01
C GLY A 373 27.46 20.58 5.97
N TYR A 374 27.00 21.33 4.96
CA TYR A 374 26.21 20.78 3.86
C TYR A 374 27.02 19.72 3.08
N GLN A 375 26.37 18.67 2.59
CA GLN A 375 27.01 17.60 1.84
C GLN A 375 26.37 17.48 0.45
N PHE A 376 27.19 17.35 -0.58
CA PHE A 376 26.71 17.14 -1.96
C PHE A 376 27.61 16.18 -2.73
N GLU A 377 27.04 15.57 -3.77
CA GLU A 377 27.77 14.65 -4.64
C GLU A 377 28.63 15.43 -5.65
N ALA A 378 29.89 15.07 -5.75
CA ALA A 378 30.85 15.61 -6.72
C ALA A 378 31.50 14.46 -7.50
N GLU A 379 31.88 14.72 -8.75
CA GLU A 379 32.52 13.76 -9.63
C GLU A 379 33.93 14.25 -9.99
N ILE A 380 34.93 13.38 -9.79
CA ILE A 380 36.32 13.61 -10.25
C ILE A 380 36.84 12.32 -10.88
N ASP A 381 37.40 12.41 -12.09
CA ASP A 381 37.93 11.24 -12.82
C ASP A 381 36.96 10.04 -12.91
N ASN A 382 35.67 10.31 -13.17
CA ASN A 382 34.56 9.33 -13.17
C ASN A 382 34.31 8.64 -11.81
N LYS A 383 34.80 9.20 -10.71
CA LYS A 383 34.51 8.76 -9.35
C LYS A 383 33.59 9.75 -8.65
N HIS A 384 32.46 9.24 -8.17
CA HIS A 384 31.51 10.00 -7.36
C HIS A 384 31.93 9.96 -5.89
N PHE A 385 31.93 11.11 -5.23
CA PHE A 385 32.24 11.24 -3.81
C PHE A 385 31.34 12.28 -3.14
N LEU A 386 31.24 12.21 -1.82
CA LEU A 386 30.43 13.14 -1.06
C LEU A 386 31.31 14.27 -0.51
N ALA A 387 31.21 15.46 -1.09
CA ALA A 387 31.92 16.66 -0.64
C ALA A 387 31.18 17.27 0.57
N THR A 388 31.91 17.58 1.64
CA THR A 388 31.35 18.28 2.82
C THR A 388 31.84 19.73 2.86
N VAL A 389 30.90 20.67 2.90
CA VAL A 389 31.18 22.11 2.95
C VAL A 389 31.79 22.48 4.31
N PRO A 390 32.89 23.27 4.35
CA PRO A 390 33.51 23.72 5.60
C PRO A 390 32.56 24.53 6.48
N ALA A 391 32.78 24.56 7.80
CA ALA A 391 31.87 25.18 8.77
C ALA A 391 31.49 26.65 8.48
N GLY A 392 32.31 27.39 7.74
CA GLY A 392 32.03 28.78 7.33
C GLY A 392 31.10 28.93 6.12
N GLY A 393 30.62 27.83 5.54
CA GLY A 393 29.94 27.86 4.24
C GLY A 393 30.89 28.17 3.08
N VAL A 394 30.34 28.17 1.87
CA VAL A 394 31.05 28.51 0.64
C VAL A 394 30.14 29.28 -0.29
N SER A 395 30.69 30.25 -1.02
CA SER A 395 29.95 30.98 -2.05
C SER A 395 29.96 30.25 -3.39
N LYS A 396 28.97 30.51 -4.25
CA LYS A 396 28.91 29.96 -5.61
C LYS A 396 30.19 30.24 -6.39
N GLY A 397 30.78 29.20 -6.96
CA GLY A 397 32.04 29.27 -7.71
C GLY A 397 33.29 29.30 -6.83
N GLN A 398 33.15 29.37 -5.50
CA GLN A 398 34.28 29.26 -4.58
C GLN A 398 34.82 27.83 -4.60
N THR A 399 36.13 27.69 -4.79
CA THR A 399 36.82 26.43 -4.59
C THR A 399 37.10 26.23 -3.11
N PHE A 400 36.78 25.05 -2.59
CA PHE A 400 37.12 24.66 -1.22
C PHE A 400 37.67 23.24 -1.22
N THR A 401 38.58 22.97 -0.29
CA THR A 401 39.16 21.65 -0.13
C THR A 401 38.32 20.84 0.85
N CYS A 402 37.97 19.61 0.49
CA CYS A 402 37.31 18.68 1.39
C CYS A 402 37.93 17.29 1.30
N HIS A 403 37.78 16.49 2.37
CA HIS A 403 38.18 15.10 2.33
C HIS A 403 37.27 14.34 1.37
N MET A 404 37.87 13.67 0.39
CA MET A 404 37.18 12.75 -0.49
C MET A 404 36.78 11.53 0.34
N ARG A 405 35.59 11.58 0.94
CA ARG A 405 34.87 10.36 1.24
C ARG A 405 34.35 9.86 -0.09
N GLU A 406 35.16 9.03 -0.74
CA GLU A 406 34.70 8.17 -1.82
C GLU A 406 33.35 7.63 -1.33
N MET A 407 32.25 7.97 -2.04
CA MET A 407 30.99 7.33 -1.72
C MET A 407 31.35 5.87 -1.87
N LYS A 408 31.34 5.11 -0.77
CA LYS A 408 31.51 3.67 -0.84
C LYS A 408 30.54 3.26 -1.91
N GLU A 409 31.08 2.91 -3.09
CA GLU A 409 30.35 2.46 -4.25
C GLU A 409 29.34 1.50 -3.68
N THR A 410 28.08 1.95 -3.60
CA THR A 410 27.07 1.49 -2.61
C THR A 410 27.35 0.04 -2.29
N ASP A 411 27.63 -0.35 -1.03
CA ASP A 411 28.15 -1.66 -0.56
C ASP A 411 27.35 -2.88 -1.10
N ILE A 412 27.18 -2.98 -2.42
CA ILE A 412 26.39 -3.89 -3.22
C ILE A 412 27.45 -4.85 -3.77
N PRO A 413 27.48 -6.07 -3.26
CA PRO A 413 28.54 -7.00 -3.64
C PRO A 413 28.43 -7.33 -5.12
N VAL A 414 29.53 -7.13 -5.85
CA VAL A 414 29.70 -7.61 -7.22
C VAL A 414 30.12 -9.08 -7.17
N GLY A 415 29.64 -9.90 -8.12
CA GLY A 415 30.00 -11.31 -8.21
C GLY A 415 29.11 -12.26 -7.40
N ARG A 416 28.32 -11.76 -6.45
CA ARG A 416 27.46 -12.58 -5.58
C ARG A 416 26.22 -11.81 -5.10
N TRP A 417 25.15 -12.53 -4.77
CA TRP A 417 24.01 -11.95 -4.07
C TRP A 417 24.42 -11.40 -2.70
N ARG A 418 23.78 -10.30 -2.26
CA ARG A 418 24.04 -9.68 -0.94
C ARG A 418 23.72 -10.64 0.19
N ASP A 419 22.52 -11.20 0.11
CA ASP A 419 21.99 -12.15 1.07
C ASP A 419 21.65 -13.47 0.36
N GLY A 420 21.66 -14.56 1.12
CA GLY A 420 21.09 -15.83 0.69
C GLY A 420 19.59 -15.74 0.44
N PHE A 421 19.07 -16.77 -0.20
CA PHE A 421 17.66 -16.81 -0.61
C PHE A 421 16.69 -16.84 0.59
N PHE A 422 17.08 -17.51 1.66
CA PHE A 422 16.32 -17.64 2.91
C PHE A 422 16.71 -16.63 3.99
N ASP A 423 17.65 -15.73 3.71
CA ASP A 423 18.04 -14.66 4.62
C ASP A 423 17.03 -13.49 4.59
N CYS A 424 15.79 -13.76 4.18
CA CYS A 424 14.74 -12.76 4.04
C CYS A 424 14.27 -12.17 5.37
N PHE A 425 14.54 -12.86 6.48
CA PHE A 425 14.21 -12.44 7.84
C PHE A 425 15.33 -11.67 8.54
N ARG A 426 16.45 -11.36 7.86
CA ARG A 426 17.60 -10.66 8.46
C ARG A 426 17.23 -9.34 9.14
N TYR A 427 16.25 -8.61 8.60
CA TYR A 427 15.77 -7.33 9.12
C TYR A 427 14.46 -7.46 9.92
N GLY A 428 14.08 -8.68 10.30
CA GLY A 428 12.82 -8.98 11.00
C GLY A 428 11.66 -9.34 10.07
N PHE A 429 10.64 -10.00 10.63
CA PHE A 429 9.44 -10.44 9.89
C PHE A 429 8.52 -9.28 9.50
N THR A 430 8.61 -8.15 10.20
CA THR A 430 7.85 -6.92 9.92
C THR A 430 8.53 -5.99 8.93
N HIS A 431 9.68 -6.39 8.36
CA HIS A 431 10.41 -5.52 7.46
C HIS A 431 9.58 -5.20 6.20
N PRO A 432 9.42 -3.91 5.82
CA PRO A 432 8.57 -3.48 4.70
C PRO A 432 8.79 -4.25 3.39
N MET A 433 10.05 -4.48 3.00
CA MET A 433 10.36 -5.22 1.77
C MET A 433 9.92 -6.69 1.84
N LEU A 434 10.00 -7.33 3.01
CA LEU A 434 9.55 -8.71 3.18
C LEU A 434 8.03 -8.78 3.11
N LEU A 435 7.33 -7.94 3.89
CA LEU A 435 5.87 -7.89 3.89
C LEU A 435 5.31 -7.54 2.51
N ASN A 436 5.87 -6.54 1.83
CA ASN A 436 5.44 -6.15 0.49
C ASN A 436 5.69 -7.28 -0.52
N SER A 437 6.82 -7.98 -0.45
CA SER A 437 7.10 -9.12 -1.35
C SER A 437 6.14 -10.30 -1.14
N LEU A 438 5.68 -10.54 0.09
CA LEU A 438 4.76 -11.64 0.43
C LEU A 438 3.31 -11.29 0.09
N LEU A 439 2.87 -10.08 0.42
CA LEU A 439 1.47 -9.67 0.28
C LEU A 439 1.17 -9.06 -1.10
N CYS A 440 2.14 -8.38 -1.70
CA CYS A 440 1.99 -7.63 -2.95
C CYS A 440 3.26 -7.77 -3.84
N PRO A 441 3.62 -9.00 -4.26
CA PRO A 441 4.89 -9.28 -4.94
C PRO A 441 5.13 -8.38 -6.15
N LEU A 442 4.11 -8.12 -6.98
CA LEU A 442 4.24 -7.25 -8.15
C LEU A 442 4.55 -5.80 -7.79
N LEU A 443 3.99 -5.27 -6.70
CA LEU A 443 4.33 -3.92 -6.23
C LEU A 443 5.76 -3.88 -5.69
N ALA A 444 6.17 -4.89 -4.91
CA ALA A 444 7.56 -5.00 -4.45
C ALA A 444 8.55 -5.13 -5.63
N LEU A 445 8.19 -5.88 -6.66
CA LEU A 445 8.98 -5.99 -7.90
C LEU A 445 9.09 -4.63 -8.60
N SER A 446 7.99 -3.88 -8.73
CA SER A 446 8.02 -2.54 -9.33
C SER A 446 8.92 -1.56 -8.58
N GLN A 447 9.08 -1.73 -7.25
CA GLN A 447 10.03 -0.93 -6.45
C GLN A 447 11.48 -1.27 -6.82
N VAL A 448 11.79 -2.55 -7.01
CA VAL A 448 13.11 -3.01 -7.46
C VAL A 448 13.40 -2.48 -8.87
N GLU A 449 12.43 -2.60 -9.78
CA GLU A 449 12.55 -2.12 -11.16
C GLU A 449 12.75 -0.60 -11.23
N SER A 450 12.00 0.16 -10.42
CA SER A 450 12.13 1.63 -10.36
C SER A 450 13.52 2.07 -9.88
N ARG A 451 14.13 1.38 -8.89
CA ARG A 451 15.52 1.65 -8.47
C ARG A 451 16.55 1.35 -9.56
N LEU A 452 16.26 0.34 -10.39
CA LEU A 452 17.17 -0.11 -11.44
C LEU A 452 17.00 0.66 -12.74
N GLY A 453 15.96 1.49 -12.86
CA GLY A 453 15.60 2.15 -14.12
C GLY A 453 15.08 1.15 -15.15
N LEU A 454 14.28 0.18 -14.70
CA LEU A 454 13.65 -0.83 -15.55
C LEU A 454 12.17 -0.51 -15.82
N ASP A 455 11.68 -0.95 -16.97
CA ASP A 455 10.26 -0.98 -17.30
C ASP A 455 9.54 -2.15 -16.58
N VAL A 456 8.21 -2.26 -16.76
CA VAL A 456 7.40 -3.33 -16.11
C VAL A 456 7.72 -4.74 -16.58
N MET A 457 8.49 -4.87 -17.66
CA MET A 457 8.90 -6.15 -18.24
C MET A 457 10.30 -6.54 -17.76
N GLY A 458 10.93 -5.75 -16.89
CA GLY A 458 12.28 -5.95 -16.39
C GLY A 458 13.37 -5.61 -17.42
N ARG A 459 13.07 -4.75 -18.41
CA ARG A 459 14.04 -4.28 -19.43
C ARG A 459 14.49 -2.87 -19.08
N GLN A 460 15.64 -2.43 -19.61
CA GLN A 460 16.12 -1.06 -19.45
C GLN A 460 15.04 -0.07 -19.94
N ALA A 461 14.55 0.79 -19.06
CA ALA A 461 13.57 1.80 -19.43
C ALA A 461 14.20 2.83 -20.38
N SER A 462 13.43 3.30 -21.36
CA SER A 462 13.85 4.42 -22.20
C SER A 462 14.08 5.67 -21.33
N PRO A 463 15.07 6.53 -21.62
CA PRO A 463 15.25 7.81 -20.94
C PRO A 463 13.98 8.68 -20.92
N ASP A 464 13.12 8.52 -21.92
CA ASP A 464 11.86 9.27 -22.07
C ASP A 464 10.71 8.70 -21.21
N THR A 465 10.93 7.58 -20.51
CA THR A 465 9.89 6.95 -19.68
C THR A 465 9.61 7.86 -18.48
N PRO A 466 8.35 8.33 -18.29
CA PRO A 466 8.01 9.18 -17.16
C PRO A 466 8.34 8.48 -15.83
N LYS A 467 9.04 9.17 -14.93
CA LYS A 467 9.36 8.63 -13.59
C LYS A 467 8.17 8.63 -12.63
N GLU A 468 7.18 9.47 -12.90
CA GLU A 468 6.02 9.69 -12.05
C GLU A 468 4.70 9.48 -12.80
N GLY A 469 3.61 9.32 -12.04
CA GLY A 469 2.26 9.16 -12.57
C GLY A 469 1.94 7.75 -13.07
N ILE A 470 0.86 7.63 -13.86
CA ILE A 470 0.33 6.34 -14.33
C ILE A 470 1.26 5.63 -15.33
N TRP A 471 2.12 6.39 -16.00
CA TRP A 471 3.09 5.89 -16.98
C TRP A 471 4.44 5.50 -16.38
N SER A 472 4.63 5.74 -15.08
CA SER A 472 5.79 5.21 -14.36
C SER A 472 5.75 3.69 -14.28
N THR A 473 6.89 3.04 -14.04
CA THR A 473 6.97 1.58 -13.84
C THR A 473 5.98 1.10 -12.78
N ARG A 474 5.91 1.80 -11.65
CA ARG A 474 4.94 1.53 -10.59
C ARG A 474 3.51 1.80 -11.03
N GLY A 475 3.24 2.93 -11.68
CA GLY A 475 1.91 3.30 -12.17
C GLY A 475 1.35 2.27 -13.15
N MET A 476 2.18 1.78 -14.07
CA MET A 476 1.83 0.71 -14.99
C MET A 476 1.60 -0.62 -14.25
N MET A 477 2.43 -0.98 -13.27
CA MET A 477 2.22 -2.18 -12.46
C MET A 477 0.91 -2.13 -11.66
N ILE A 478 0.58 -0.98 -11.06
CA ILE A 478 -0.71 -0.74 -10.40
C ILE A 478 -1.85 -0.87 -11.41
N SER A 479 -1.69 -0.32 -12.62
CA SER A 479 -2.70 -0.41 -13.68
C SER A 479 -2.95 -1.86 -14.10
N VAL A 480 -1.91 -2.68 -14.23
CA VAL A 480 -2.01 -4.12 -14.51
C VAL A 480 -2.77 -4.85 -13.39
N LEU A 481 -2.47 -4.55 -12.12
CA LEU A 481 -3.14 -5.14 -10.96
C LEU A 481 -4.62 -4.75 -10.89
N VAL A 482 -4.94 -3.47 -11.10
CA VAL A 482 -6.31 -2.96 -11.12
C VAL A 482 -7.09 -3.61 -12.27
N PHE A 483 -6.50 -3.68 -13.46
CA PHE A 483 -7.12 -4.34 -14.61
C PHE A 483 -7.41 -5.82 -14.34
N TRP A 484 -6.46 -6.56 -13.75
CA TRP A 484 -6.68 -7.95 -13.35
C TRP A 484 -7.78 -8.10 -12.28
N ALA A 485 -7.82 -7.21 -11.29
CA ALA A 485 -8.84 -7.22 -10.26
C ALA A 485 -10.24 -6.95 -10.84
N CYS A 486 -10.35 -6.01 -11.77
CA CYS A 486 -11.59 -5.73 -12.50
C CYS A 486 -12.05 -6.95 -13.32
N LEU A 487 -11.14 -7.61 -14.06
CA LEU A 487 -11.48 -8.82 -14.82
C LEU A 487 -11.96 -9.96 -13.92
N ASN A 488 -11.31 -10.21 -12.78
CA ASN A 488 -11.76 -11.25 -11.85
C ASN A 488 -13.09 -10.88 -11.20
N THR A 489 -13.30 -9.61 -10.85
CA THR A 489 -14.57 -9.13 -10.29
C THR A 489 -15.71 -9.34 -11.28
N MET A 490 -15.50 -9.02 -12.56
CA MET A 490 -16.47 -9.29 -13.63
C MET A 490 -16.77 -10.79 -13.78
N ILE A 491 -15.74 -11.63 -13.80
CA ILE A 491 -15.90 -13.09 -13.90
C ILE A 491 -16.69 -13.63 -12.71
N ILE A 492 -16.32 -13.28 -11.48
CA ILE A 492 -16.99 -13.71 -10.24
C ILE A 492 -18.44 -13.23 -10.21
N SER A 493 -18.69 -11.97 -10.58
CA SER A 493 -20.06 -11.44 -10.67
C SER A 493 -20.90 -12.20 -11.69
N GLY A 494 -20.31 -12.63 -12.81
CA GLY A 494 -20.94 -13.51 -13.78
C GLY A 494 -21.26 -14.91 -13.23
N PHE A 495 -20.37 -15.48 -12.41
CA PHE A 495 -20.62 -16.74 -11.71
C PHE A 495 -21.77 -16.62 -10.72
N GLU A 496 -21.76 -15.59 -9.87
CA GLU A 496 -22.82 -15.30 -8.90
C GLU A 496 -24.18 -15.10 -9.59
N TYR A 497 -24.22 -14.33 -10.68
CA TYR A 497 -25.43 -14.15 -11.47
C TYR A 497 -25.97 -15.47 -12.03
N LYS A 498 -25.11 -16.34 -12.57
CA LYS A 498 -25.51 -17.67 -13.07
C LYS A 498 -26.00 -18.57 -11.95
N LEU A 499 -25.30 -18.57 -10.82
CA LEU A 499 -25.67 -19.36 -9.64
C LEU A 499 -27.05 -18.95 -9.10
N HIS A 500 -27.32 -17.64 -9.02
CA HIS A 500 -28.61 -17.11 -8.56
C HIS A 500 -29.77 -17.46 -9.51
N ASN A 501 -29.50 -17.56 -10.82
CA ASN A 501 -30.50 -17.94 -11.82
C ASN A 501 -30.61 -19.46 -12.05
N TYR A 502 -29.97 -20.29 -11.21
CA TYR A 502 -29.92 -21.74 -11.36
C TYR A 502 -29.35 -22.19 -12.72
N VAL A 503 -28.49 -21.37 -13.34
CA VAL A 503 -27.78 -21.71 -14.57
C VAL A 503 -26.45 -22.35 -14.21
N SER A 504 -26.21 -23.57 -14.68
CA SER A 504 -24.94 -24.26 -14.44
C SER A 504 -23.77 -23.49 -15.07
N PRO A 505 -22.64 -23.30 -14.36
CA PRO A 505 -21.45 -22.69 -14.94
C PRO A 505 -20.98 -23.45 -16.18
N SER A 506 -20.65 -22.72 -17.24
CA SER A 506 -20.13 -23.29 -18.49
C SER A 506 -18.63 -23.56 -18.35
N PRO A 507 -18.07 -24.56 -19.07
CA PRO A 507 -16.62 -24.72 -19.19
C PRO A 507 -15.90 -23.43 -19.63
N ALA A 508 -16.57 -22.58 -20.42
CA ALA A 508 -16.03 -21.29 -20.82
C ALA A 508 -15.75 -20.35 -19.63
N ASP A 509 -16.58 -20.39 -18.58
CA ASP A 509 -16.39 -19.56 -17.38
C ASP A 509 -15.12 -19.99 -16.63
N ILE A 510 -14.92 -21.31 -16.49
CA ILE A 510 -13.72 -21.88 -15.86
C ILE A 510 -12.47 -21.57 -16.70
N ILE A 511 -12.55 -21.73 -18.03
CA ILE A 511 -11.44 -21.41 -18.94
C ILE A 511 -11.07 -19.92 -18.83
N SER A 512 -12.06 -19.02 -18.75
CA SER A 512 -11.80 -17.59 -18.59
C SER A 512 -11.05 -17.27 -17.30
N LEU A 513 -11.45 -17.89 -16.18
CA LEU A 513 -10.79 -17.74 -14.88
C LEU A 513 -9.34 -18.23 -14.92
N VAL A 514 -9.10 -19.39 -15.54
CA VAL A 514 -7.76 -19.96 -15.72
C VAL A 514 -6.90 -19.09 -16.62
N LEU A 515 -7.42 -18.59 -17.73
CA LEU A 515 -6.66 -17.74 -18.66
C LEU A 515 -6.28 -16.40 -18.04
N VAL A 516 -7.19 -15.74 -17.34
CA VAL A 516 -6.92 -14.44 -16.70
C VAL A 516 -5.87 -14.59 -15.58
N ASN A 517 -6.03 -15.58 -14.70
CA ASN A 517 -5.09 -15.80 -13.60
C ASN A 517 -3.76 -16.40 -14.06
N GLY A 518 -3.80 -17.35 -14.99
CA GLY A 518 -2.61 -17.91 -15.63
C GLY A 518 -1.81 -16.86 -16.39
N GLY A 519 -2.49 -15.93 -17.08
CA GLY A 519 -1.86 -14.79 -17.75
C GLY A 519 -1.13 -13.87 -16.78
N LEU A 520 -1.75 -13.52 -15.64
CA LEU A 520 -1.07 -12.72 -14.62
C LEU A 520 0.13 -13.45 -14.01
N ILE A 521 0.01 -14.74 -13.69
CA ILE A 521 1.11 -15.54 -13.15
C ILE A 521 2.27 -15.60 -14.16
N PHE A 522 1.97 -15.85 -15.44
CA PHE A 522 2.96 -15.86 -16.50
C PHE A 522 3.67 -14.51 -16.63
N PHE A 523 2.92 -13.40 -16.62
CA PHE A 523 3.47 -12.05 -16.62
C PHE A 523 4.40 -11.82 -15.42
N ALA A 524 3.94 -12.14 -14.21
CA ALA A 524 4.72 -11.96 -12.98
C ALA A 524 6.02 -12.76 -12.96
N VAL A 525 5.97 -14.02 -13.41
CA VAL A 525 7.16 -14.87 -13.56
C VAL A 525 8.12 -14.27 -14.59
N ASN A 526 7.62 -13.84 -15.75
CA ASN A 526 8.45 -13.27 -16.81
C ASN A 526 9.13 -11.96 -16.36
N ALA A 527 8.40 -11.05 -15.73
CA ALA A 527 8.95 -9.81 -15.17
C ALA A 527 10.02 -10.11 -14.10
N THR A 528 9.73 -11.03 -13.17
CA THR A 528 10.68 -11.44 -12.13
C THR A 528 11.97 -12.04 -12.71
N VAL A 529 11.85 -12.91 -13.73
CA VAL A 529 13.01 -13.54 -14.40
C VAL A 529 13.85 -12.49 -15.10
N ASN A 530 13.24 -11.56 -15.85
CA ASN A 530 13.97 -10.53 -16.58
C ASN A 530 14.68 -9.57 -15.62
N THR A 531 13.99 -9.09 -14.57
CA THR A 531 14.58 -8.21 -13.55
C THR A 531 15.74 -8.90 -12.82
N ARG A 532 15.63 -10.20 -12.54
CA ARG A 532 16.70 -10.98 -11.92
C ARG A 532 17.89 -11.21 -12.84
N ALA A 533 17.64 -11.50 -14.12
CA ALA A 533 18.68 -11.64 -15.13
C ALA A 533 19.46 -10.33 -15.32
N PHE A 534 18.75 -9.20 -15.39
CA PHE A 534 19.35 -7.87 -15.44
C PHE A 534 20.25 -7.58 -14.24
N LEU A 535 19.80 -7.91 -13.02
CA LEU A 535 20.62 -7.77 -11.82
C LEU A 535 21.90 -8.61 -11.88
N ARG A 536 21.81 -9.85 -12.37
CA ARG A 536 22.99 -10.72 -12.51
C ARG A 536 23.99 -10.19 -13.51
N GLU A 537 23.51 -9.67 -14.63
CA GLU A 537 24.34 -9.03 -15.64
C GLU A 537 25.01 -7.76 -15.07
N LYS A 538 24.20 -6.85 -14.50
CA LYS A 538 24.66 -5.57 -13.93
C LYS A 538 25.70 -5.74 -12.83
N TYR A 539 25.50 -6.71 -11.93
CA TYR A 539 26.38 -6.94 -10.78
C TYR A 539 27.31 -8.15 -10.96
N ARG A 540 27.43 -8.68 -12.19
CA ARG A 540 28.26 -9.85 -12.54
C ARG A 540 28.08 -11.05 -11.59
N ILE A 541 26.87 -11.28 -11.09
CA ILE A 541 26.58 -12.33 -10.11
C ILE A 541 26.74 -13.69 -10.80
N GLY A 542 27.83 -14.37 -10.47
CA GLY A 542 28.32 -15.54 -11.21
C GLY A 542 27.42 -16.76 -11.07
N ASP A 543 27.02 -17.32 -12.22
CA ASP A 543 26.57 -18.70 -12.44
C ASP A 543 26.89 -19.00 -13.93
N ASP A 544 27.12 -20.26 -14.31
CA ASP A 544 27.14 -20.66 -15.73
C ASP A 544 25.86 -20.13 -16.41
N GLU A 545 25.95 -19.33 -17.48
CA GLU A 545 24.81 -18.61 -18.10
C GLU A 545 23.59 -19.50 -18.36
N LYS A 546 23.80 -20.76 -18.76
CA LYS A 546 22.70 -21.70 -19.02
C LYS A 546 22.01 -22.18 -17.73
N LYS A 547 22.76 -22.41 -16.65
CA LYS A 547 22.21 -22.83 -15.36
C LYS A 547 21.54 -21.66 -14.63
N SER A 548 22.01 -20.44 -14.89
CA SER A 548 21.50 -19.24 -14.25
C SER A 548 20.03 -18.99 -14.60
N ARG A 549 19.66 -19.02 -15.89
CA ARG A 549 18.28 -18.76 -16.34
C ARG A 549 17.27 -19.79 -15.85
N ALA A 550 17.62 -21.08 -15.88
CA ALA A 550 16.75 -22.14 -15.36
C ALA A 550 16.49 -21.94 -13.85
N ARG A 551 17.53 -21.58 -13.09
CA ARG A 551 17.42 -21.27 -11.67
C ARG A 551 16.54 -20.04 -11.42
N ASP A 552 16.58 -19.02 -12.27
CA ASP A 552 15.71 -17.85 -12.13
C ASP A 552 14.25 -18.18 -12.40
N ILE A 553 13.96 -19.01 -13.41
CA ILE A 553 12.60 -19.49 -13.69
C ILE A 553 12.06 -20.28 -12.50
N VAL A 554 12.83 -21.24 -11.99
CA VAL A 554 12.43 -22.05 -10.82
C VAL A 554 12.22 -21.15 -9.59
N SER A 555 13.12 -20.19 -9.35
CA SER A 555 13.00 -19.27 -8.21
C SER A 555 11.79 -18.34 -8.35
N ALA A 556 11.48 -17.87 -9.56
CA ALA A 556 10.32 -17.04 -9.84
C ALA A 556 8.99 -17.82 -9.75
N ILE A 557 8.96 -19.11 -10.08
CA ILE A 557 7.75 -19.94 -9.99
C ILE A 557 7.47 -20.36 -8.54
N PHE A 558 8.45 -20.97 -7.87
CA PHE A 558 8.22 -21.61 -6.57
C PHE A 558 8.45 -20.67 -5.39
N CYS A 559 9.22 -19.61 -5.59
CA CYS A 559 9.68 -18.75 -4.53
C CYS A 559 9.69 -17.27 -4.94
N MET A 560 8.67 -16.82 -5.68
CA MET A 560 8.57 -15.45 -6.20
C MET A 560 8.78 -14.38 -5.11
N PRO A 561 8.08 -14.42 -3.95
CA PRO A 561 8.25 -13.41 -2.91
C PRO A 561 9.69 -13.32 -2.38
N LEU A 562 10.31 -14.49 -2.14
CA LEU A 562 11.67 -14.57 -1.62
C LEU A 562 12.70 -14.06 -2.63
N SER A 563 12.49 -14.37 -3.91
CA SER A 563 13.31 -13.85 -5.02
C SER A 563 13.23 -12.33 -5.09
N ILE A 564 12.03 -11.76 -5.03
CA ILE A 564 11.81 -10.31 -5.06
C ILE A 564 12.43 -9.64 -3.83
N ALA A 565 12.24 -10.21 -2.64
CA ALA A 565 12.85 -9.70 -1.42
C ALA A 565 14.39 -9.73 -1.49
N GLN A 566 14.98 -10.80 -2.04
CA GLN A 566 16.43 -10.89 -2.25
C GLN A 566 16.93 -9.79 -3.20
N MET A 567 16.24 -9.56 -4.33
CA MET A 567 16.57 -8.48 -5.26
C MET A 567 16.42 -7.10 -4.62
N GLY A 568 15.34 -6.89 -3.84
CA GLY A 568 15.09 -5.67 -3.09
C GLY A 568 16.17 -5.37 -2.07
N ARG A 569 16.71 -6.37 -1.37
CA ARG A 569 17.85 -6.17 -0.45
C ARG A 569 19.20 -6.09 -1.16
N HIS A 570 19.33 -6.64 -2.36
CA HIS A 570 20.56 -6.50 -3.11
C HIS A 570 20.76 -5.04 -3.59
N THR A 571 19.69 -4.44 -4.10
CA THR A 571 19.68 -3.07 -4.66
C THR A 571 19.78 -1.94 -3.64
N THR A 572 19.65 -2.22 -2.34
CA THR A 572 19.74 -1.19 -1.30
C THR A 572 20.25 -1.76 0.02
N SER A 573 20.85 -0.91 0.84
CA SER A 573 21.32 -1.27 2.18
C SER A 573 20.28 -0.84 3.21
N TYR A 574 19.49 -1.80 3.72
CA TYR A 574 18.47 -1.52 4.76
C TYR A 574 19.06 -1.28 6.15
N THR A 575 20.38 -1.37 6.31
CA THR A 575 21.07 -0.84 7.51
C THR A 575 21.15 0.68 7.48
N ASP A 576 21.25 1.24 6.28
CA ASP A 576 21.53 2.67 6.07
C ASP A 576 20.25 3.44 5.72
N TYR A 577 19.30 2.77 5.08
CA TYR A 577 18.02 3.35 4.67
C TYR A 577 16.86 2.61 5.30
N GLN A 578 15.93 3.37 5.89
CA GLN A 578 14.69 2.79 6.39
C GLN A 578 13.81 2.32 5.22
N GLY A 579 13.31 1.09 5.29
CA GLY A 579 12.34 0.61 4.31
C GLY A 579 11.00 1.33 4.43
N ALA A 580 10.34 1.53 3.29
CA ALA A 580 8.98 2.06 3.23
C ALA A 580 8.08 1.13 2.39
N CYS A 581 6.85 0.93 2.84
CA CYS A 581 5.84 0.24 2.06
C CYS A 581 5.23 1.20 1.03
N CYS A 582 4.86 0.69 -0.14
CA CYS A 582 3.95 1.37 -1.06
C CYS A 582 4.40 2.78 -1.52
N ASN A 583 5.70 3.06 -1.61
CA ASN A 583 6.23 4.19 -2.38
C ASN A 583 7.04 3.70 -3.59
N ASP A 584 7.52 4.62 -4.42
CA ASP A 584 8.11 4.29 -5.74
C ASP A 584 9.38 3.45 -5.63
N THR A 585 10.22 3.73 -4.64
CA THR A 585 11.50 3.06 -4.45
C THR A 585 11.50 2.08 -3.29
N GLY A 586 10.46 1.95 -2.47
CA GLY A 586 10.47 1.12 -1.26
C GLY A 586 11.45 1.59 -0.17
N LEU A 587 11.95 2.83 -0.26
CA LEU A 587 12.86 3.47 0.70
C LEU A 587 12.18 4.69 1.27
N ALA A 588 12.28 4.92 2.58
CA ALA A 588 11.83 6.18 3.16
C ALA A 588 12.51 7.32 2.40
N GLN A 589 11.74 8.33 2.00
CA GLN A 589 12.35 9.54 1.45
C GLN A 589 13.36 10.02 2.50
N PRO A 590 14.58 10.43 2.08
CA PRO A 590 15.46 11.13 2.98
C PRO A 590 14.59 12.20 3.62
N GLN A 591 14.48 12.21 4.95
CA GLN A 591 13.85 13.36 5.59
C GLN A 591 14.53 14.57 4.98
N PRO A 592 13.78 15.56 4.43
CA PRO A 592 14.40 16.74 3.86
C PRO A 592 15.28 17.28 4.97
N THR A 593 16.59 17.03 4.85
CA THR A 593 17.59 17.53 5.78
C THR A 593 17.36 19.00 5.67
N GLU A 594 16.73 19.63 6.68
CA GLU A 594 16.16 20.98 6.57
C GLU A 594 17.12 21.80 5.73
N THR A 595 16.73 22.01 4.47
CA THR A 595 17.51 22.84 3.59
C THR A 595 17.23 24.21 4.12
N ILE A 596 17.99 24.61 5.15
CA ILE A 596 17.97 25.96 5.67
C ILE A 596 18.47 26.78 4.49
N THR A 597 17.53 27.29 3.69
CA THR A 597 17.78 28.39 2.77
C THR A 597 18.22 29.56 3.64
N VAL A 598 19.54 29.72 3.76
CA VAL A 598 20.20 30.90 4.32
C VAL A 598 20.39 31.90 3.19
#